data_AF-A0A7G5LGV6-F1
#
_entry.id   AF-A0A7G5LGV6-F1
#
_cell.length_a   1.000
_cell.length_b   1.000
_cell.length_c   1.000
_cell.angle_alpha   90.00
_cell.angle_beta   90.00
_cell.angle_gamma   90.00
#
_symmetry.space_group_name_H-M   'P 1'
#
loop_
_entity.id
_entity.type
_entity.pdbx_description
1 polymer ?
#
loop_
_entity_poly.entity_id
_entity_poly.type
_entity_poly.pdbx_seq_one_letter_code
_entity_poly.pdbx_strand_id
1 'polypeptide(L)' 'MSRKEFDASRMRRMKRIAARYGLTIMTAEKMKILGGHGGHQIREDESYKIIFGDVPKPFSATFDEVEAYIENLEAGEE' A
#
# COMPACT_ATOMS: atom_id res chain seq x y z
N MET A 1 -17.35 10.45 11.66
CA MET A 1 -16.43 9.95 10.60
C MET A 1 -16.76 8.49 10.35
N SER A 2 -16.99 8.12 9.09
CA SER A 2 -17.18 6.73 8.69
C SER A 2 -15.83 6.01 8.59
N ARG A 3 -15.80 4.68 8.81
CA ARG A 3 -14.58 3.85 8.63
C ARG A 3 -13.92 4.07 7.28
N LYS A 4 -14.74 4.27 6.23
CA LYS A 4 -14.28 4.56 4.87
C LYS A 4 -13.48 5.87 4.76
N GLU A 5 -13.86 6.90 5.51
CA GLU A 5 -13.16 8.19 5.53
C GLU A 5 -11.83 8.09 6.26
N PHE A 6 -11.81 7.30 7.34
CA PHE A 6 -10.60 7.01 8.10
C PHE A 6 -9.56 6.26 7.26
N ASP A 7 -9.97 5.19 6.56
CA ASP A 7 -9.08 4.42 5.68
C ASP A 7 -8.56 5.28 4.50
N ALA A 8 -9.40 6.17 3.96
CA ALA A 8 -8.97 7.12 2.94
C ALA A 8 -7.92 8.11 3.46
N SER A 9 -8.07 8.58 4.70
CA SER A 9 -7.09 9.45 5.36
C SER A 9 -5.76 8.73 5.58
N ARG A 10 -5.79 7.51 6.13
CA ARG A 10 -4.61 6.64 6.30
C ARG A 10 -3.89 6.41 4.97
N MET A 11 -4.60 6.08 3.90
CA MET A 11 -3.99 5.87 2.58
C MET A 11 -3.28 7.12 2.04
N ARG A 12 -3.88 8.30 2.21
CA ARG A 12 -3.23 9.57 1.82
C ARG A 12 -1.96 9.80 2.62
N ARG A 13 -1.95 9.47 3.92
CA ARG A 13 -0.74 9.56 4.76
C ARG A 13 0.34 8.61 4.25
N MET A 14 0.01 7.32 4.09
CA MET A 14 0.97 6.31 3.62
C MET A 14 1.58 6.67 2.26
N LYS A 15 0.77 7.13 1.30
CA LYS A 15 1.27 7.57 -0.01
C LYS A 15 2.26 8.73 0.07
N ARG A 16 2.05 9.66 0.99
CA ARG A 16 3.00 10.76 1.22
C ARG A 16 4.31 10.28 1.81
N ILE A 17 4.27 9.29 2.70
CA ILE A 17 5.48 8.69 3.28
C ILE A 17 6.22 7.90 2.21
N ALA A 18 5.55 6.97 1.53
CA ALA A 18 6.09 6.14 0.45
C ALA A 18 6.82 6.97 -0.61
N ALA A 19 6.22 8.10 -1.05
CA ALA A 19 6.82 8.99 -2.03
C ALA A 19 8.18 9.57 -1.60
N ARG A 20 8.44 9.72 -0.28
CA ARG A 20 9.75 10.18 0.22
C ARG A 20 10.85 9.13 0.05
N TYR A 21 10.47 7.85 -0.06
CA TYR A 21 11.37 6.72 -0.26
C TYR A 21 11.39 6.24 -1.72
N GLY A 22 10.82 7.02 -2.66
CA GLY A 22 10.73 6.62 -4.07
C GLY A 22 9.78 5.43 -4.30
N LEU A 23 8.77 5.28 -3.43
CA LEU A 23 7.80 4.18 -3.50
C LEU A 23 6.41 4.67 -3.88
N THR A 24 5.76 3.93 -4.76
CA THR A 24 4.38 4.16 -5.19
C THR A 24 3.46 3.04 -4.69
N ILE A 25 2.47 3.40 -3.87
CA ILE A 25 1.39 2.49 -3.46
C ILE A 25 0.31 2.45 -4.55
N MET A 26 0.20 1.31 -5.22
CA MET A 26 -0.83 1.05 -6.22
C MET A 26 -2.04 0.37 -5.58
N THR A 27 -3.24 0.68 -6.08
CA THR A 27 -4.49 0.12 -5.57
C THR A 27 -5.35 -0.37 -6.73
N ALA A 28 -5.77 -1.64 -6.68
CA ALA A 28 -6.68 -2.22 -7.65
C ALA A 28 -8.13 -1.98 -7.21
N GLU A 29 -8.76 -0.93 -7.76
CA GLU A 29 -10.13 -0.53 -7.41
C GLU A 29 -11.15 -1.66 -7.64
N LYS A 30 -10.98 -2.45 -8.71
CA LYS A 30 -11.85 -3.59 -9.02
C LYS A 30 -11.78 -4.69 -7.95
N MET A 31 -10.58 -4.98 -7.42
CA MET A 31 -10.40 -5.97 -6.33
C MET A 31 -11.07 -5.50 -5.03
N LYS A 32 -10.98 -4.21 -4.74
CA LYS A 32 -11.64 -3.59 -3.58
C LYS A 32 -13.16 -3.68 -3.65
N ILE A 33 -13.74 -3.48 -4.84
CA ILE A 33 -15.19 -3.57 -5.06
C ILE A 33 -15.69 -5.02 -4.94
N LEU A 34 -14.90 -5.99 -5.40
CA LEU A 34 -15.21 -7.42 -5.34
C LEU A 34 -15.14 -8.02 -3.93
N GLY A 35 -14.76 -7.23 -2.91
CA GLY A 35 -14.69 -7.70 -1.51
C GLY A 35 -13.59 -8.73 -1.24
N GLY A 36 -12.66 -8.90 -2.17
CA GLY A 36 -11.50 -9.77 -1.98
C GLY A 36 -10.57 -9.19 -0.90
N HIS A 37 -9.97 -10.07 -0.08
CA HIS A 37 -8.86 -9.67 0.79
C HIS A 37 -7.69 -9.21 -0.10
N GLY A 38 -7.13 -8.03 0.21
CA GLY A 38 -6.04 -7.42 -0.55
C GLY A 38 -6.47 -6.20 -1.36
N GLY A 39 -5.79 -5.95 -2.48
CA GLY A 39 -6.05 -4.84 -3.39
C GLY A 39 -4.93 -3.81 -3.45
N HIS A 40 -3.81 -4.02 -2.75
CA HIS A 40 -2.68 -3.10 -2.70
C HIS A 40 -1.37 -3.78 -3.07
N GLN A 41 -0.44 -2.99 -3.60
CA GLN A 41 0.95 -3.37 -3.84
C GLN A 41 1.83 -2.12 -3.82
N ILE A 42 3.13 -2.30 -3.60
CA ILE A 42 4.12 -1.22 -3.55
C ILE A 42 5.14 -1.45 -4.66
N ARG A 43 5.40 -0.39 -5.41
CA ARG A 43 6.36 -0.36 -6.50
C ARG A 43 7.48 0.61 -6.18
N GLU A 44 8.71 0.24 -6.50
CA GLU A 44 9.84 1.16 -6.52
C GLU A 44 9.83 1.99 -7.81
N ASP A 45 9.93 3.32 -7.69
CA ASP A 45 9.78 4.22 -8.84
C ASP A 45 11.02 4.26 -9.74
N GLU A 46 12.20 3.93 -9.23
CA GLU A 46 13.43 3.89 -10.02
C GLU A 46 13.46 2.66 -10.96
N SER A 47 13.17 1.48 -10.43
CA SER A 47 13.24 0.22 -11.19
C SER A 47 11.91 -0.24 -11.76
N TYR A 48 10.80 0.39 -11.36
CA TYR A 48 9.42 -0.03 -11.62
C TYR A 48 9.07 -1.45 -11.13
N LYS A 49 9.91 -2.05 -10.28
CA LYS A 49 9.66 -3.37 -9.72
C LYS A 49 8.65 -3.30 -8.60
N ILE A 50 7.79 -4.32 -8.52
CA ILE A 50 6.92 -4.52 -7.38
C ILE A 50 7.76 -5.13 -6.26
N ILE A 51 7.83 -4.43 -5.13
CA ILE A 51 8.63 -4.84 -3.98
C ILE A 51 7.76 -5.43 -2.85
N PHE A 52 6.45 -5.19 -2.89
CA PHE A 52 5.51 -5.72 -1.90
C PHE A 52 4.10 -5.91 -2.48
N GLY A 53 3.38 -6.94 -2.02
CA GLY A 53 1.97 -7.18 -2.38
C GLY A 53 1.72 -7.82 -3.75
N ASP A 54 2.70 -8.53 -4.31
CA ASP A 54 2.58 -9.29 -5.57
C ASP A 54 2.46 -10.82 -5.39
N VAL A 55 2.60 -11.32 -4.16
CA VAL A 55 2.62 -12.75 -3.87
C VAL A 55 1.53 -13.08 -2.85
N PRO A 56 0.64 -14.08 -3.11
CA PRO A 56 0.69 -15.07 -4.20
C PRO A 56 0.19 -14.57 -5.56
N LYS A 57 -0.34 -13.35 -5.64
CA LYS A 57 -0.84 -12.73 -6.87
C LYS A 57 -0.71 -11.20 -6.80
N PRO A 58 -0.74 -10.50 -7.94
CA PRO A 58 -0.76 -9.05 -7.97
C PRO A 58 -1.87 -8.46 -7.10
N PHE A 59 -1.56 -7.36 -6.42
CA PHE A 59 -2.46 -6.68 -5.48
C PHE A 59 -2.98 -7.61 -4.38
N SER A 60 -2.12 -8.46 -3.83
CA SER A 60 -2.46 -9.36 -2.72
C SER A 60 -2.40 -8.67 -1.37
N ALA A 61 -1.60 -7.61 -1.21
CA ALA A 61 -1.45 -6.96 0.08
C ALA A 61 -2.72 -6.24 0.52
N THR A 62 -3.02 -6.40 1.79
CA THR A 62 -4.08 -5.71 2.51
C THR A 62 -3.65 -4.30 2.91
N PHE A 63 -4.61 -3.53 3.40
CA PHE A 63 -4.36 -2.18 3.86
C PHE A 63 -3.39 -2.13 5.04
N ASP A 64 -3.60 -3.02 6.01
CA ASP A 64 -2.82 -3.04 7.25
C ASP A 64 -1.38 -3.56 7.00
N GLU A 65 -1.20 -4.49 6.06
CA GLU A 65 0.14 -4.93 5.62
C GLU A 65 0.94 -3.81 4.95
N VAL A 66 0.29 -3.01 4.10
CA VAL A 66 0.93 -1.84 3.49
C VAL A 66 1.25 -0.78 4.54
N GLU A 67 0.39 -0.59 5.54
CA GLU A 67 0.68 0.35 6.61
C GLU A 67 1.90 -0.09 7.42
N ALA A 68 1.94 -1.35 7.87
CA ALA A 68 3.07 -1.89 8.61
C ALA A 68 4.39 -1.73 7.83
N TYR A 69 4.38 -2.02 6.53
CA TYR A 69 5.57 -1.84 5.68
C TYR A 69 6.05 -0.38 5.65
N ILE A 70 5.14 0.57 5.51
CA ILE A 70 5.47 2.00 5.46
C ILE A 70 5.90 2.53 6.83
N GLU A 71 5.29 2.05 7.91
CA GLU A 71 5.68 2.42 9.29
C GLU A 71 7.07 1.90 9.64
N ASN A 72 7.42 0.67 9.26
CA ASN A 72 8.77 0.14 9.46
C ASN A 72 9.83 0.96 8.68
N LEU A 73 9.51 1.36 7.43
CA LEU A 73 10.35 2.26 6.66
C LEU A 73 10.51 3.65 7.30
N GLU A 74 9.45 4.20 7.89
CA GLU A 74 9.49 5.48 8.61
C GLU A 74 10.28 5.38 9.92
N ALA A 75 10.23 4.22 10.60
CA ALA A 75 10.99 3.94 11.82
C ALA A 75 12.49 3.70 11.57
N GLY A 76 12.91 3.48 10.32
CA GLY A 76 14.28 3.12 9.98
C GLY A 76 14.64 1.69 10.39
N GLU A 77 13.63 0.84 10.60
CA GLU A 77 13.80 -0.58 10.82
C GLU A 77 13.86 -1.24 9.43
N GLU A 78 15.09 -1.48 8.96
CA GLU A 78 15.43 -2.19 7.70
C GLU A 78 15.38 -3.71 7.88
#